data_AF-A0A098GEN8-F1
#
_entry.id   AF-A0A098GEN8-F1
#
_cell.length_a   1.000
_cell.length_b   1.000
_cell.length_c   1.000
_cell.angle_alpha   90.00
_cell.angle_beta   90.00
_cell.angle_gamma   90.00
#
_symmetry.space_group_name_H-M   'P 1'
#
loop_
_entity.id
_entity.type
_entity.pdbx_description
1 polymer ?
#
loop_
_entity_poly.entity_id
_entity_poly.type
_entity_poly.pdbx_seq_one_letter_code
_entity_poly.pdbx_strand_id
1 'polypeptide(L)'
;MPRYTAIFITNANYHRVTLTPADIAQHIRTGNFRHEPTIDFATEVDALEILSRWTMHPSRLYFIVRYELLNNDNYQILGFTNIFDGTHYAFQEQFSFPSVYSEIIGARMMRPERQELAPGALTTRVVAPPVLLNEAQSTHTASVHKSVTESLQRLNRRYAQMDIDKNIAAIKKFAQQINAQNLPETSQLEREAAIRFIARMDTMFGNKEAGSKLTIKHILALVWEGAHDQKNGALKCDIKTVEESFVKHLYEIQRGYNLDLLGCDLGGEDKPICAGGTINKLTDTLNAGIHEDVEIIYITKETAGEKLKAMMKEMVVAFVKNSSQKEELITQINNSKTLDKVPTWNIPELILNEIQFEVKKSFFDEFQSSLMPGQLEEIFSQYEFISLDEDSYKKLSEEKPPFNHITEEDEKAEIDEVSLYSNTNAFYQEVSLEAAATEQAELPAQINRQSQLKDYPPSSRGSSFIAGIYRLFSAFNPSSVCQVEEDLPRAYRNSN
;
A
#
# COMPACT_ATOMS: atom_id res chain seq x y z
N MET A 1 6.54 42.32 20.79
CA MET A 1 6.57 41.77 22.16
C MET A 1 6.34 40.28 22.03
N PRO A 2 7.21 39.45 22.61
CA PRO A 2 7.08 38.00 22.49
C PRO A 2 5.81 37.50 23.18
N ARG A 3 5.15 36.56 22.53
CA ARG A 3 4.00 35.78 22.98
C ARG A 3 4.45 34.33 23.23
N TYR A 4 3.65 33.58 23.97
CA TYR A 4 3.96 32.20 24.34
C TYR A 4 2.77 31.30 24.05
N THR A 5 3.04 30.08 23.56
CA THR A 5 2.01 29.05 23.38
C THR A 5 2.55 27.70 23.86
N ALA A 6 1.64 26.85 24.36
CA ALA A 6 1.97 25.49 24.76
C ALA A 6 1.75 24.54 23.58
N ILE A 7 2.74 23.70 23.31
CA ILE A 7 2.67 22.66 22.28
C ILE A 7 3.00 21.30 22.86
N PHE A 8 2.64 20.25 22.13
CA PHE A 8 3.21 18.93 22.34
C PHE A 8 3.65 18.29 21.03
N ILE A 9 4.73 17.51 21.12
CA ILE A 9 5.24 16.65 20.05
C ILE A 9 4.95 15.21 20.45
N THR A 10 4.37 14.43 19.54
CA THR A 10 4.13 13.01 19.78
C THR A 10 5.41 12.24 19.45
N ASN A 11 6.02 11.63 20.46
CA ASN A 11 7.14 10.72 20.31
C ASN A 11 6.64 9.29 20.52
N ALA A 12 6.27 8.62 19.42
CA ALA A 12 5.81 7.23 19.46
C ALA A 12 6.87 6.26 20.02
N ASN A 13 8.16 6.65 20.01
CA ASN A 13 9.29 5.85 20.47
C ASN A 13 9.92 6.38 21.77
N TYR A 14 9.15 7.07 22.63
CA TYR A 14 9.69 7.74 23.82
C TYR A 14 10.45 6.81 24.80
N HIS A 15 10.16 5.51 24.80
CA HIS A 15 10.90 4.52 25.58
C HIS A 15 12.31 4.22 25.05
N ARG A 16 12.57 4.49 23.76
CA ARG A 16 13.80 4.10 23.06
C ARG A 16 14.63 5.30 22.61
N VAL A 17 13.97 6.41 22.30
CA VAL A 17 14.60 7.60 21.74
C VAL A 17 14.16 8.84 22.52
N THR A 18 15.09 9.44 23.24
CA THR A 18 14.92 10.80 23.76
C THR A 18 15.17 11.77 22.62
N LEU A 19 14.20 12.63 22.31
CA LEU A 19 14.39 13.66 21.28
C LEU A 19 15.47 14.65 21.76
N THR A 20 16.47 14.88 20.91
CA THR A 20 17.46 15.92 21.15
C THR A 20 16.83 17.31 20.91
N PRO A 21 17.43 18.40 21.41
CA PRO A 21 16.99 19.74 21.07
C PRO A 21 16.95 20.02 19.56
N ALA A 22 17.85 19.39 18.78
CA ALA A 22 17.86 19.49 17.33
C ALA A 22 16.64 18.81 16.69
N ASP A 23 16.22 17.65 17.20
CA ASP A 23 15.02 16.95 16.73
C ASP A 23 13.77 17.77 17.03
N ILE A 24 13.66 18.32 18.25
CA ILE A 24 12.55 19.18 18.67
C ILE A 24 12.49 20.43 17.78
N ALA A 25 13.63 21.08 17.56
CA ALA A 25 13.76 22.22 16.66
C ALA A 25 13.27 21.88 15.25
N GLN A 26 13.61 20.70 14.73
CA GLN A 26 13.19 20.25 13.40
C GLN A 26 11.67 20.02 13.34
N HIS A 27 11.09 19.36 14.34
CA HIS A 27 9.64 19.17 14.43
C HIS A 27 8.88 20.50 14.45
N ILE A 28 9.39 21.51 15.18
CA ILE A 28 8.80 22.85 15.21
C ILE A 28 8.91 23.51 13.83
N ARG A 29 10.09 23.45 13.17
CA ARG A 29 10.30 24.03 11.83
C ARG A 29 9.37 23.44 10.77
N THR A 30 9.12 22.14 10.81
CA THR A 30 8.26 21.47 9.82
C THR A 30 6.77 21.53 10.16
N GLY A 31 6.38 22.15 11.28
CA GLY A 31 4.99 22.15 11.74
C GLY A 31 4.50 20.80 12.28
N ASN A 32 5.42 19.88 12.59
CA ASN A 32 5.11 18.54 13.10
C ASN A 32 4.95 18.54 14.63
N PHE A 33 4.07 19.41 15.12
CA PHE A 33 3.67 19.52 16.52
C PHE A 33 2.16 19.79 16.59
N ARG A 34 1.59 19.64 17.78
CA ARG A 34 0.20 20.03 18.04
C ARG A 34 0.20 21.18 19.03
N HIS A 35 -0.58 22.20 18.72
CA HIS A 35 -0.85 23.32 19.61
C HIS A 35 -2.35 23.38 19.85
N GLU A 36 -2.80 23.81 21.02
CA GLU A 36 -4.20 24.17 21.19
C GLU A 36 -4.38 25.64 20.79
N PRO A 37 -5.29 25.97 19.86
CA PRO A 37 -5.44 27.34 19.36
C PRO A 37 -5.94 28.34 20.42
N THR A 38 -6.46 27.86 21.55
CA THR A 38 -6.94 28.69 22.67
C THR A 38 -5.84 29.15 23.63
N ILE A 39 -4.58 28.87 23.32
CA ILE A 39 -3.43 28.99 24.22
C ILE A 39 -2.43 29.98 23.62
N ASP A 40 -2.70 31.27 23.80
CA ASP A 40 -1.80 32.37 23.43
C ASP A 40 -1.63 33.33 24.62
N PHE A 41 -0.43 33.35 25.19
CA PHE A 41 -0.15 33.99 26.47
C PHE A 41 0.80 35.17 26.34
N ALA A 42 0.64 36.14 27.24
CA ALA A 42 1.52 37.29 27.36
C ALA A 42 2.85 36.92 28.04
N THR A 43 2.84 35.93 28.93
CA THR A 43 4.03 35.50 29.69
C THR A 43 4.23 34.00 29.60
N GLU A 44 5.48 33.58 29.78
CA GLU A 44 5.84 32.16 29.87
C GLU A 44 5.21 31.48 31.11
N VAL A 45 5.02 32.24 32.19
CA VAL A 45 4.41 31.74 33.44
C VAL A 45 2.97 31.31 33.22
N ASP A 46 2.19 32.08 32.47
CA ASP A 46 0.80 31.72 32.12
C ASP A 46 0.75 30.45 31.28
N ALA A 47 1.70 30.28 30.35
CA ALA A 47 1.82 29.08 29.53
C ALA A 47 2.16 27.83 30.35
N LEU A 48 3.06 27.99 31.32
CA LEU A 48 3.44 26.93 32.24
C LEU A 48 2.27 26.53 33.16
N GLU A 49 1.49 27.51 33.63
CA GLU A 49 0.31 27.24 34.46
C GLU A 49 -0.71 26.38 33.69
N ILE A 50 -0.95 26.66 32.41
CA ILE A 50 -1.87 25.84 31.60
C ILE A 50 -1.30 24.46 31.31
N LEU A 51 -0.01 24.34 31.00
CA LEU A 51 0.65 23.04 30.83
C LEU A 51 0.59 22.17 32.09
N SER A 52 0.65 22.78 33.27
CA SER A 52 0.52 22.03 34.54
C SER A 52 -0.85 21.37 34.73
N ARG A 53 -1.87 21.85 34.01
CA ARG A 53 -3.24 21.29 34.02
C ARG A 53 -3.47 20.25 32.94
N TRP A 54 -2.53 20.08 32.00
CA TRP A 54 -2.64 19.08 30.95
C TRP A 54 -2.37 17.69 31.49
N THR A 55 -3.16 16.70 31.04
CA THR A 55 -2.88 15.29 31.35
C THR A 55 -1.59 14.89 30.65
N MET A 56 -0.56 14.59 31.44
CA MET A 56 0.74 14.15 30.94
C MET A 56 0.62 12.74 30.36
N HIS A 57 0.80 12.61 29.04
CA HIS A 57 0.88 11.31 28.39
C HIS A 57 2.36 10.97 28.13
N PRO A 58 2.81 9.74 28.45
CA PRO A 58 4.23 9.37 28.32
C PRO A 58 4.81 9.56 26.90
N SER A 59 4.00 9.33 25.87
CA SER A 59 4.39 9.55 24.46
C SER A 59 4.30 10.99 23.96
N ARG A 60 3.95 11.94 24.83
CA ARG A 60 3.84 13.36 24.48
C ARG A 60 4.91 14.15 25.21
N LEU A 61 5.72 14.87 24.46
CA LEU A 61 6.70 15.80 24.99
C LEU A 61 6.13 17.20 24.86
N TYR A 62 6.07 17.92 25.97
CA TYR A 62 5.42 19.22 26.08
C TYR A 62 6.47 20.33 26.10
N PHE A 63 6.19 21.41 25.37
CA PHE A 63 7.11 22.53 25.23
C PHE A 63 6.35 23.85 25.26
N ILE A 64 7.02 24.90 25.70
CA ILE A 64 6.53 26.27 25.53
C ILE A 64 7.25 26.86 24.32
N VAL A 65 6.50 27.35 23.33
CA VAL A 65 7.07 28.03 22.17
C VAL A 65 6.95 29.53 22.37
N ARG A 66 8.06 30.24 22.19
CA ARG A 66 8.12 31.70 22.21
C ARG A 66 8.10 32.22 20.77
N TYR A 67 7.20 33.15 20.48
CA TYR A 67 7.04 33.69 19.13
C TYR A 67 6.71 35.20 19.15
N GLU A 68 6.81 35.86 18.00
CA GLU A 68 6.33 37.23 17.81
C GLU A 68 5.33 37.31 16.66
N LEU A 69 4.25 38.06 16.86
CA LEU A 69 3.29 38.39 15.82
C LEU A 69 3.86 39.47 14.91
N LEU A 70 3.80 39.23 13.61
CA LEU A 70 4.19 40.15 12.55
C LEU A 70 2.95 40.92 12.06
N ASN A 71 3.16 42.07 11.39
CA ASN A 71 2.07 42.97 10.96
C ASN A 71 1.09 42.40 9.93
N ASN A 72 1.32 41.17 9.46
CA ASN A 72 0.52 40.48 8.43
C ASN A 72 -0.13 39.19 8.96
N ASP A 73 -0.39 39.14 10.26
CA ASP A 73 -0.89 37.97 11.00
C ASP A 73 0.04 36.74 10.97
N ASN A 74 1.20 36.80 10.32
CA ASN A 74 2.21 35.76 10.46
C ASN A 74 2.82 35.79 11.86
N TYR A 75 3.32 34.65 12.31
CA TYR A 75 4.12 34.59 13.53
C TYR A 75 5.53 34.11 13.22
N GLN A 76 6.51 34.69 13.92
CA GLN A 76 7.91 34.32 13.87
C GLN A 76 8.27 33.55 15.13
N ILE A 77 8.71 32.31 15.00
CA ILE A 77 9.13 31.51 16.16
C ILE A 77 10.55 31.94 16.56
N LEU A 78 10.71 32.33 17.82
CA LEU A 78 11.98 32.78 18.39
C LEU A 78 12.74 31.63 19.08
N GLY A 79 12.01 30.69 19.67
CA GLY A 79 12.59 29.60 20.45
C GLY A 79 11.57 28.72 21.15
N PHE A 80 12.05 27.77 21.93
CA PHE A 80 11.21 26.92 22.79
C PHE A 80 11.88 26.63 24.14
N THR A 81 11.05 26.33 25.13
CA THR A 81 11.47 25.92 26.48
C THR A 81 11.04 24.48 26.71
N ASN A 82 11.97 23.64 27.19
CA ASN A 82 11.64 22.31 27.68
C ASN A 82 11.10 22.40 29.12
N ILE A 83 9.88 21.93 29.36
CA ILE A 83 9.24 22.08 30.67
C ILE A 83 9.85 21.19 31.75
N PHE A 84 10.57 20.13 31.39
CA PHE A 84 11.12 19.18 32.35
C PHE A 84 12.37 19.70 33.04
N ASP A 85 13.22 20.42 32.30
CA ASP A 85 14.49 20.95 32.80
C ASP A 85 14.54 22.49 32.83
N GLY A 86 13.52 23.16 32.28
CA GLY A 86 13.44 24.61 32.18
C GLY A 86 14.43 25.23 31.19
N THR A 87 15.07 24.42 30.33
CA THR A 87 16.09 24.92 29.40
C THR A 87 15.47 25.63 28.20
N HIS A 88 16.00 26.82 27.89
CA HIS A 88 15.57 27.66 26.77
C HIS A 88 16.48 27.48 25.55
N TYR A 89 15.86 27.25 24.39
CA TYR A 89 16.54 27.13 23.11
C TYR A 89 16.07 28.25 22.18
N ALA A 90 17.02 29.03 21.65
CA ALA A 90 16.75 30.05 20.64
C ALA A 90 17.08 29.50 19.25
N PHE A 91 16.23 29.80 18.25
CA PHE A 91 16.56 29.48 16.86
C PHE A 91 17.57 30.50 16.32
N GLN A 92 18.66 30.01 15.72
CA GLN A 92 19.65 30.88 15.07
C GLN A 92 19.10 31.51 13.78
N GLU A 93 18.32 30.73 13.03
CA GLU A 93 17.62 31.18 11.84
C GLU A 93 16.16 31.43 12.17
N GLN A 94 15.69 32.62 11.81
CA GLN A 94 14.31 33.02 11.98
C GLN A 94 13.43 32.42 10.88
N PHE A 95 12.32 31.81 11.25
CA PHE A 95 11.31 31.31 10.31
C PHE A 95 9.92 31.75 10.74
N SER A 96 9.06 32.00 9.75
CA SER A 96 7.71 32.50 9.93
C SER A 96 6.68 31.50 9.43
N PHE A 97 5.53 31.47 10.08
CA PHE A 97 4.37 30.70 9.65
C PHE A 97 3.20 31.63 9.34
N PRO A 98 2.38 31.30 8.34
CA PRO A 98 1.13 32.02 8.10
C PRO A 98 0.13 31.81 9.24
N SER A 99 -0.65 32.84 9.63
CA SER A 99 -1.74 32.70 10.62
C SER A 99 -2.72 31.58 10.28
N VAL A 100 -2.95 31.35 8.99
CA VAL A 100 -3.85 30.33 8.44
C VAL A 100 -3.47 28.91 8.90
N TYR A 101 -2.24 28.69 9.36
CA TYR A 101 -1.82 27.42 9.97
C TYR A 101 -2.66 27.08 11.22
N SER A 102 -3.18 28.08 11.93
CA SER A 102 -4.12 27.89 13.06
C SER A 102 -5.53 27.49 12.61
N GLU A 103 -6.00 27.95 11.45
CA GLU A 103 -7.31 27.58 10.89
C GLU A 103 -7.31 26.18 10.29
N ILE A 104 -6.22 25.76 9.63
CA ILE A 104 -6.10 24.41 9.03
C ILE A 104 -6.03 23.32 10.11
N ILE A 105 -5.43 23.62 11.27
CA ILE A 105 -5.38 22.70 12.43
C ILE A 105 -6.66 22.82 13.28
N GLY A 106 -7.24 24.01 13.43
CA GLY A 106 -8.50 24.24 14.13
C GLY A 106 -9.74 23.69 13.42
N ALA A 107 -9.78 23.70 12.08
CA ALA A 107 -10.90 23.20 11.28
C ALA A 107 -11.09 21.68 11.36
N ARG A 108 -10.09 20.91 11.85
CA ARG A 108 -10.24 19.48 12.16
C ARG A 108 -10.88 19.19 13.51
N MET A 109 -11.25 20.21 14.29
CA MET A 109 -11.92 20.05 15.59
C MET A 109 -12.97 21.14 15.83
N MET A 110 -13.98 21.24 14.96
CA MET A 110 -15.26 21.88 15.32
C MET A 110 -16.18 20.84 15.95
N ARG A 111 -16.46 21.01 17.24
CA ARG A 111 -17.61 20.35 17.91
C ARG A 111 -18.91 20.84 17.27
N PRO A 112 -19.95 19.99 17.15
CA PRO A 112 -21.28 20.46 16.80
C PRO A 112 -21.81 21.36 17.93
N GLU A 113 -22.36 22.52 17.55
CA GLU A 113 -23.25 23.27 18.41
C GLU A 113 -24.33 22.33 18.95
N ARG A 114 -24.56 22.41 20.25
CA ARG A 114 -25.56 21.63 20.97
C ARG A 114 -26.94 22.13 20.55
N GLN A 115 -27.45 21.62 19.44
CA GLN A 115 -28.86 21.74 19.10
C GLN A 115 -29.63 20.75 19.98
N GLU A 116 -30.56 21.26 20.79
CA GLU A 116 -31.46 20.41 21.58
C GLU A 116 -32.29 19.55 20.61
N LEU A 117 -32.03 18.24 20.62
CA LEU A 117 -32.77 17.28 19.81
C LEU A 117 -34.14 17.02 20.44
N ALA A 118 -35.19 17.32 19.67
CA ALA A 118 -36.53 16.82 19.90
C ALA A 118 -36.54 15.27 19.98
N PRO A 119 -37.46 14.67 20.75
CA PRO A 119 -37.49 13.22 20.94
C PRO A 119 -37.99 12.53 19.66
N GLY A 120 -37.10 11.83 18.97
CA GLY A 120 -37.45 10.86 17.94
C GLY A 120 -36.59 10.95 16.69
N ALA A 121 -35.41 10.34 16.69
CA ALA A 121 -34.70 10.01 15.45
C ALA A 121 -33.85 8.74 15.61
N LEU A 122 -34.08 7.80 14.70
CA LEU A 122 -33.48 6.48 14.59
C LEU A 122 -31.97 6.55 14.36
N THR A 123 -31.24 5.64 15.00
CA THR A 123 -29.79 5.45 14.91
C THR A 123 -29.36 4.97 13.52
N THR A 124 -28.70 5.84 12.76
CA THR A 124 -27.87 5.43 11.61
C THR A 124 -26.42 5.26 12.04
N ARG A 125 -25.83 4.14 11.61
CA ARG A 125 -24.46 3.71 11.93
C ARG A 125 -23.48 4.65 11.20
N VAL A 126 -22.63 5.34 11.95
CA VAL A 126 -21.55 6.18 11.42
C VAL A 126 -20.50 5.27 10.79
N VAL A 127 -20.43 5.26 9.46
CA VAL A 127 -19.34 4.64 8.71
C VAL A 127 -18.15 5.61 8.74
N ALA A 128 -16.97 5.12 9.14
CA ALA A 128 -15.76 5.93 9.16
C ALA A 128 -15.43 6.46 7.75
N PRO A 129 -14.90 7.69 7.61
CA PRO A 129 -14.55 8.24 6.32
C PRO A 129 -13.44 7.40 5.65
N PRO A 130 -13.47 7.25 4.32
CA PRO A 130 -12.45 6.50 3.58
C PRO A 130 -11.07 7.13 3.78
N VAL A 131 -10.07 6.28 4.02
CA VAL A 131 -8.66 6.67 4.11
C VAL A 131 -8.23 7.14 2.72
N LEU A 132 -7.80 8.40 2.59
CA LEU A 132 -7.19 8.93 1.37
C LEU A 132 -5.80 8.31 1.20
N LEU A 133 -5.71 7.25 0.39
CA LEU A 133 -4.46 6.64 -0.03
C LEU A 133 -3.82 7.51 -1.10
N ASN A 134 -2.51 7.75 -1.00
CA ASN A 134 -1.78 8.44 -2.06
C ASN A 134 -1.48 7.46 -3.22
N GLU A 135 -2.54 7.09 -3.95
CA GLU A 135 -2.53 6.09 -5.02
C GLU A 135 -1.54 6.44 -6.15
N ALA A 136 -1.26 7.72 -6.33
CA ALA A 136 -0.37 8.21 -7.39
C ALA A 136 1.08 7.69 -7.27
N GLN A 137 1.60 7.48 -6.05
CA GLN A 137 2.96 6.96 -5.81
C GLN A 137 3.00 5.50 -5.33
N SER A 138 1.85 4.92 -4.97
CA SER A 138 1.76 3.54 -4.46
C SER A 138 2.02 2.46 -5.54
N THR A 139 2.17 2.89 -6.79
CA THR A 139 2.39 2.03 -7.97
C THR A 139 3.76 1.33 -8.02
N HIS A 140 4.66 1.58 -7.07
CA HIS A 140 5.98 0.93 -6.99
C HIS A 140 6.12 -0.07 -5.83
N THR A 141 5.04 -0.36 -5.10
CA THR A 141 5.10 -1.36 -4.03
C THR A 141 5.06 -2.77 -4.62
N ALA A 142 5.84 -3.70 -4.04
CA ALA A 142 5.88 -5.07 -4.53
C ALA A 142 4.51 -5.78 -4.43
N SER A 143 3.67 -5.37 -3.47
CA SER A 143 2.31 -5.91 -3.32
C SER A 143 1.40 -5.55 -4.50
N VAL A 144 1.49 -4.31 -4.99
CA VAL A 144 0.76 -3.85 -6.17
C VAL A 144 1.22 -4.65 -7.39
N HIS A 145 2.53 -4.81 -7.60
CA HIS A 145 3.02 -5.61 -8.72
C HIS A 145 2.56 -7.07 -8.69
N LYS A 146 2.56 -7.71 -7.50
CA LYS A 146 2.07 -9.09 -7.33
C LYS A 146 0.57 -9.21 -7.63
N SER A 147 -0.25 -8.35 -7.02
CA SER A 147 -1.71 -8.38 -7.21
C SER A 147 -2.15 -7.99 -8.63
N VAL A 148 -1.44 -7.05 -9.27
CA VAL A 148 -1.60 -6.74 -10.71
C VAL A 148 -1.26 -7.96 -11.57
N THR A 149 -0.13 -8.63 -11.30
CA THR A 149 0.26 -9.86 -12.02
C THR A 149 -0.83 -10.93 -11.93
N GLU A 150 -1.33 -11.19 -10.72
CA GLU A 150 -2.38 -12.19 -10.49
C GLU A 150 -3.70 -11.81 -11.17
N SER A 151 -4.10 -10.54 -11.09
CA SER A 151 -5.29 -10.01 -11.78
C SER A 151 -5.19 -10.16 -13.30
N LEU A 152 -4.06 -9.78 -13.89
CA LEU A 152 -3.82 -9.94 -15.32
C LEU A 152 -3.82 -11.41 -15.76
N GLN A 153 -3.28 -12.31 -14.94
CA GLN A 153 -3.34 -13.75 -15.21
C GLN A 153 -4.77 -14.29 -15.17
N ARG A 154 -5.61 -13.83 -14.23
CA ARG A 154 -7.04 -14.20 -14.16
C ARG A 154 -7.81 -13.69 -15.38
N LEU A 155 -7.67 -12.41 -15.71
CA LEU A 155 -8.26 -11.81 -16.92
C LEU A 155 -7.84 -12.56 -18.18
N ASN A 156 -6.54 -12.86 -18.33
CA ASN A 156 -6.03 -13.56 -19.50
C ASN A 156 -6.55 -15.00 -19.61
N ARG A 157 -6.80 -15.68 -18.48
CA ARG A 157 -7.45 -17.00 -18.49
C ARG A 157 -8.90 -16.91 -18.91
N ARG A 158 -9.65 -15.92 -18.40
CA ARG A 158 -11.06 -15.70 -18.76
C ARG A 158 -11.24 -15.34 -20.23
N TYR A 159 -10.43 -14.40 -20.71
CA TYR A 159 -10.52 -13.85 -22.07
C TYR A 159 -9.44 -14.41 -23.00
N ALA A 160 -9.08 -15.69 -22.84
CA ALA A 160 -7.99 -16.33 -23.59
C ALA A 160 -8.19 -16.33 -25.12
N GLN A 161 -9.45 -16.19 -25.58
CA GLN A 161 -9.83 -16.19 -26.99
C GLN A 161 -10.20 -14.80 -27.53
N MET A 162 -9.81 -13.73 -26.83
CA MET A 162 -10.09 -12.37 -27.29
C MET A 162 -9.32 -12.06 -28.60
N ASP A 163 -9.93 -11.21 -29.43
CA ASP A 163 -9.25 -10.66 -30.60
C ASP A 163 -8.57 -9.34 -30.22
N ILE A 164 -7.24 -9.41 -30.03
CA ILE A 164 -6.42 -8.28 -29.58
C ILE A 164 -6.55 -7.11 -30.55
N ASP A 165 -6.42 -7.34 -31.85
CA ASP A 165 -6.39 -6.27 -32.85
C ASP A 165 -7.76 -5.61 -33.00
N LYS A 166 -8.84 -6.40 -32.92
CA LYS A 166 -10.20 -5.89 -32.86
C LYS A 166 -10.42 -4.98 -31.64
N ASN A 167 -9.94 -5.38 -30.46
CA ASN A 167 -10.10 -4.57 -29.24
C ASN A 167 -9.27 -3.29 -29.30
N ILE A 168 -8.04 -3.34 -29.84
CA ILE A 168 -7.24 -2.13 -30.09
C ILE A 168 -7.95 -1.19 -31.08
N ALA A 169 -8.54 -1.72 -32.15
CA ALA A 169 -9.33 -0.91 -33.09
C ALA A 169 -10.58 -0.30 -32.43
N ALA A 170 -11.23 -1.03 -31.53
CA ALA A 170 -12.37 -0.54 -30.75
C ALA A 170 -11.95 0.61 -29.81
N ILE A 171 -10.83 0.49 -29.10
CA ILE A 171 -10.27 1.59 -28.28
C ILE A 171 -9.99 2.84 -29.13
N LYS A 172 -9.39 2.66 -30.32
CA LYS A 172 -9.13 3.78 -31.24
C LYS A 172 -10.44 4.44 -31.72
N LYS A 173 -11.50 3.66 -31.94
CA LYS A 173 -12.83 4.18 -32.29
C LYS A 173 -13.49 4.89 -31.10
N PHE A 174 -13.36 4.34 -29.89
CA PHE A 174 -13.88 4.93 -28.66
C PHE A 174 -13.30 6.32 -28.41
N ALA A 175 -12.04 6.59 -28.77
CA ALA A 175 -11.46 7.93 -28.68
C ALA A 175 -12.28 9.02 -29.41
N GLN A 176 -13.01 8.66 -30.48
CA GLN A 176 -13.88 9.59 -31.21
C GLN A 176 -15.19 9.90 -30.46
N GLN A 177 -15.53 9.09 -29.46
CA GLN A 177 -16.73 9.18 -28.63
C GLN A 177 -16.46 9.84 -27.27
N ILE A 178 -15.20 10.09 -26.91
CA ILE A 178 -14.82 10.76 -25.67
C ILE A 178 -15.21 12.24 -25.76
N ASN A 179 -16.31 12.61 -25.09
CA ASN A 179 -16.79 13.99 -24.98
C ASN A 179 -17.66 14.17 -23.72
N ALA A 180 -18.01 15.41 -23.39
CA ALA A 180 -18.77 15.73 -22.18
C ALA A 180 -20.21 15.18 -22.16
N GLN A 181 -20.79 14.84 -23.32
CA GLN A 181 -22.15 14.29 -23.38
C GLN A 181 -22.15 12.79 -23.03
N ASN A 182 -21.16 12.05 -23.51
CA ASN A 182 -21.05 10.61 -23.27
C ASN A 182 -20.45 10.30 -21.89
N LEU A 183 -19.48 11.12 -21.44
CA LEU A 183 -18.70 10.90 -20.22
C LEU A 183 -18.71 12.17 -19.33
N PRO A 184 -19.87 12.54 -18.75
CA PRO A 184 -20.05 13.78 -17.99
C PRO A 184 -19.25 13.83 -16.69
N GLU A 185 -18.91 12.69 -16.07
CA GLU A 185 -18.14 12.67 -14.80
C GLU A 185 -16.63 12.87 -15.01
N THR A 186 -16.19 12.98 -16.28
CA THR A 186 -14.81 13.32 -16.61
C THR A 186 -14.65 14.82 -16.82
N SER A 187 -13.51 15.38 -16.44
CA SER A 187 -13.12 16.74 -16.76
C SER A 187 -12.71 16.88 -18.23
N GLN A 188 -12.67 18.12 -18.75
CA GLN A 188 -12.15 18.37 -20.09
C GLN A 188 -10.68 17.92 -20.23
N LEU A 189 -9.88 18.19 -19.20
CA LEU A 189 -8.46 17.84 -19.18
C LEU A 189 -8.25 16.31 -19.27
N GLU A 190 -9.01 15.54 -18.49
CA GLU A 190 -8.95 14.08 -18.51
C GLU A 190 -9.27 13.52 -19.90
N ARG A 191 -10.36 13.99 -20.49
CA ARG A 191 -10.77 13.56 -21.84
C ARG A 191 -9.72 13.84 -22.89
N GLU A 192 -9.17 15.06 -22.91
CA GLU A 192 -8.17 15.46 -23.90
C GLU A 192 -6.87 14.67 -23.73
N ALA A 193 -6.43 14.43 -22.49
CA ALA A 193 -5.25 13.64 -22.20
C ALA A 193 -5.44 12.16 -22.60
N ALA A 194 -6.60 11.57 -22.31
CA ALA A 194 -6.92 10.20 -22.72
C ALA A 194 -6.90 10.03 -24.25
N ILE A 195 -7.48 10.99 -25.00
CA ILE A 195 -7.43 11.00 -26.47
C ILE A 195 -5.97 11.04 -26.96
N ARG A 196 -5.13 11.90 -26.38
CA ARG A 196 -3.70 11.97 -26.72
C ARG A 196 -2.96 10.67 -26.40
N PHE A 197 -3.28 10.01 -25.29
CA PHE A 197 -2.73 8.70 -24.97
C PHE A 197 -3.09 7.66 -26.03
N ILE A 198 -4.38 7.54 -26.40
CA ILE A 198 -4.85 6.57 -27.40
C ILE A 198 -4.17 6.82 -28.76
N ALA A 199 -3.93 8.08 -29.13
CA ALA A 199 -3.24 8.42 -30.37
C ALA A 199 -1.79 7.93 -30.41
N ARG A 200 -1.12 7.74 -29.26
CA ARG A 200 0.30 7.35 -29.17
C ARG A 200 0.57 5.98 -28.54
N MET A 201 -0.46 5.26 -28.07
CA MET A 201 -0.30 4.02 -27.31
C MET A 201 0.51 2.93 -28.05
N ASP A 202 0.51 2.96 -29.39
CA ASP A 202 1.28 2.04 -30.23
C ASP A 202 2.79 2.05 -29.89
N THR A 203 3.31 3.21 -29.47
CA THR A 203 4.72 3.38 -29.07
C THR A 203 5.10 2.58 -27.82
N MET A 204 4.13 2.18 -27.01
CA MET A 204 4.33 1.48 -25.75
C MET A 204 3.99 -0.02 -25.82
N PHE A 205 3.42 -0.49 -26.93
CA PHE A 205 2.90 -1.85 -27.08
C PHE A 205 3.90 -2.96 -26.84
N GLY A 206 5.20 -2.71 -27.03
CA GLY A 206 6.27 -3.69 -26.82
C GLY A 206 6.62 -3.93 -25.35
N ASN A 207 6.29 -3.02 -24.44
CA ASN A 207 6.61 -3.15 -23.02
C ASN A 207 5.81 -4.29 -22.38
N LYS A 208 6.45 -5.03 -21.47
CA LYS A 208 5.88 -6.23 -20.83
C LYS A 208 5.82 -6.09 -19.32
N GLU A 209 4.76 -6.63 -18.74
CA GLU A 209 4.69 -6.88 -17.31
C GLU A 209 5.57 -8.09 -16.95
N ALA A 210 6.35 -7.98 -15.87
CA ALA A 210 7.42 -8.91 -15.56
C ALA A 210 6.91 -10.30 -15.13
N GLY A 211 5.77 -10.39 -14.43
CA GLY A 211 5.21 -11.65 -13.93
C GLY A 211 4.39 -12.41 -14.98
N SER A 212 3.37 -11.77 -15.53
CA SER A 212 2.43 -12.30 -16.52
C SER A 212 3.02 -12.41 -17.92
N LYS A 213 4.10 -11.67 -18.23
CA LYS A 213 4.73 -11.56 -19.55
C LYS A 213 3.84 -10.96 -20.64
N LEU A 214 2.67 -10.43 -20.29
CA LEU A 214 1.76 -9.76 -21.21
C LEU A 214 2.32 -8.41 -21.62
N THR A 215 2.14 -8.05 -22.89
CA THR A 215 2.53 -6.72 -23.37
C THR A 215 1.44 -5.69 -23.06
N ILE A 216 1.78 -4.39 -23.06
CA ILE A 216 0.78 -3.31 -22.90
C ILE A 216 -0.35 -3.43 -23.94
N LYS A 217 -0.05 -3.85 -25.17
CA LYS A 217 -1.07 -4.12 -26.20
C LYS A 217 -2.08 -5.19 -25.75
N HIS A 218 -1.58 -6.30 -25.19
CA HIS A 218 -2.44 -7.37 -24.68
C HIS A 218 -3.25 -6.90 -23.47
N ILE A 219 -2.62 -6.16 -22.55
CA ILE A 219 -3.27 -5.65 -21.34
C ILE A 219 -4.40 -4.68 -21.71
N LEU A 220 -4.18 -3.74 -22.63
CA LEU A 220 -5.22 -2.85 -23.15
C LEU A 220 -6.40 -3.64 -23.74
N ALA A 221 -6.12 -4.67 -24.55
CA ALA A 221 -7.15 -5.50 -25.12
C ALA A 221 -7.94 -6.29 -24.07
N LEU A 222 -7.28 -6.81 -23.02
CA LEU A 222 -7.92 -7.51 -21.91
C LEU A 222 -8.79 -6.58 -21.08
N VAL A 223 -8.27 -5.40 -20.75
CA VAL A 223 -9.00 -4.38 -19.98
C VAL A 223 -10.24 -3.94 -20.75
N TRP A 224 -10.12 -3.74 -22.07
CA TRP A 224 -11.26 -3.39 -22.92
C TRP A 224 -12.29 -4.52 -23.01
N GLU A 225 -11.85 -5.78 -23.18
CA GLU A 225 -12.75 -6.94 -23.20
C GLU A 225 -13.50 -7.07 -21.86
N GLY A 226 -12.80 -6.96 -20.74
CA GLY A 226 -13.40 -7.03 -19.39
C GLY A 226 -14.34 -5.86 -19.10
N ALA A 227 -14.01 -4.64 -19.55
CA ALA A 227 -14.87 -3.46 -19.44
C ALA A 227 -16.18 -3.60 -20.24
N HIS A 228 -16.19 -4.45 -21.27
CA HIS A 228 -17.34 -4.66 -22.15
C HIS A 228 -17.94 -6.06 -22.00
N ASP A 229 -17.61 -6.79 -20.92
CA ASP A 229 -18.10 -8.13 -20.69
C ASP A 229 -19.55 -8.14 -20.22
N GLN A 230 -20.46 -8.04 -21.19
CA GLN A 230 -21.90 -8.20 -20.98
C GLN A 230 -22.33 -9.67 -20.91
N LYS A 231 -21.46 -10.62 -21.27
CA LYS A 231 -21.85 -12.02 -21.50
C LYS A 231 -21.64 -12.92 -20.28
N ASN A 232 -20.55 -12.71 -19.55
CA ASN A 232 -20.18 -13.61 -18.45
C ASN A 232 -20.56 -13.06 -17.06
N GLY A 233 -21.12 -11.85 -16.98
CA GLY A 233 -21.52 -11.23 -15.71
C GLY A 233 -20.35 -10.87 -14.78
N ALA A 234 -19.13 -10.82 -15.34
CA ALA A 234 -17.90 -10.52 -14.60
C ALA A 234 -17.81 -9.04 -14.21
N LEU A 235 -18.30 -8.16 -15.10
CA LEU A 235 -18.47 -6.74 -14.85
C LEU A 235 -19.62 -6.51 -13.86
N LYS A 236 -19.35 -5.77 -12.77
CA LYS A 236 -20.30 -5.53 -11.66
C LYS A 236 -20.89 -4.12 -11.64
N CYS A 237 -20.49 -3.26 -12.57
CA CYS A 237 -21.05 -1.92 -12.76
C CYS A 237 -21.59 -1.75 -14.19
N ASP A 238 -22.18 -0.59 -14.47
CA ASP A 238 -22.60 -0.24 -15.82
C ASP A 238 -21.41 0.15 -16.71
N ILE A 239 -21.60 0.01 -18.02
CA ILE A 239 -20.57 0.26 -19.03
C ILE A 239 -20.02 1.69 -18.99
N LYS A 240 -20.85 2.67 -18.63
CA LYS A 240 -20.45 4.07 -18.61
C LYS A 240 -19.50 4.33 -17.43
N THR A 241 -19.81 3.78 -16.26
CA THR A 241 -18.92 3.87 -15.08
C THR A 241 -17.51 3.33 -15.40
N VAL A 242 -17.41 2.18 -16.07
CA VAL A 242 -16.10 1.61 -16.43
C VAL A 242 -15.41 2.38 -17.57
N GLU A 243 -16.15 2.93 -18.54
CA GLU A 243 -15.59 3.82 -19.56
C GLU A 243 -15.03 5.13 -18.95
N GLU A 244 -15.73 5.71 -17.97
CA GLU A 244 -15.26 6.89 -17.22
C GLU A 244 -14.00 6.55 -16.40
N SER A 245 -13.99 5.39 -15.73
CA SER A 245 -12.79 4.86 -15.06
C SER A 245 -11.64 4.69 -16.05
N PHE A 246 -11.89 4.12 -17.23
CA PHE A 246 -10.87 3.93 -18.26
C PHE A 246 -10.28 5.27 -18.70
N VAL A 247 -11.11 6.27 -19.01
CA VAL A 247 -10.64 7.61 -19.39
C VAL A 247 -9.81 8.27 -18.29
N LYS A 248 -10.23 8.18 -17.03
CA LYS A 248 -9.47 8.70 -15.89
C LYS A 248 -8.08 8.07 -15.81
N HIS A 249 -7.99 6.74 -15.93
CA HIS A 249 -6.71 6.05 -15.87
C HIS A 249 -5.82 6.35 -17.08
N LEU A 250 -6.38 6.51 -18.29
CA LEU A 250 -5.62 6.96 -19.46
C LEU A 250 -5.06 8.38 -19.28
N TYR A 251 -5.82 9.27 -18.65
CA TYR A 251 -5.33 10.59 -18.23
C TYR A 251 -4.17 10.47 -17.24
N GLU A 252 -4.29 9.67 -16.20
CA GLU A 252 -3.21 9.47 -15.21
C GLU A 252 -1.97 8.85 -15.85
N ILE A 253 -2.12 8.02 -16.87
CA ILE A 253 -0.98 7.50 -17.64
C ILE A 253 -0.30 8.63 -18.42
N GLN A 254 -1.08 9.48 -19.08
CA GLN A 254 -0.60 10.57 -19.91
C GLN A 254 0.05 11.69 -19.09
N ARG A 255 -0.52 12.00 -17.92
CA ARG A 255 -0.26 13.19 -17.10
C ARG A 255 0.29 12.87 -15.71
N GLY A 256 0.57 11.61 -15.38
CA GLY A 256 0.82 11.23 -13.98
C GLY A 256 2.03 11.91 -13.34
N TYR A 257 3.07 12.31 -14.09
CA TYR A 257 4.18 13.12 -13.54
C TYR A 257 3.90 14.64 -13.55
N ASN A 258 2.73 15.07 -14.01
CA ASN A 258 2.19 16.41 -13.81
C ASN A 258 1.34 16.51 -12.53
N LEU A 259 0.97 15.39 -11.91
CA LEU A 259 0.13 15.38 -10.71
C LEU A 259 0.96 15.61 -9.45
N ASP A 260 0.45 16.43 -8.54
CA ASP A 260 1.01 16.57 -7.20
C ASP A 260 0.59 15.43 -6.25
N LEU A 261 1.00 15.52 -4.98
CA LEU A 261 0.66 14.54 -3.95
C LEU A 261 -0.84 14.47 -3.61
N LEU A 262 -1.65 15.43 -4.06
CA LEU A 262 -3.10 15.46 -3.89
C LEU A 262 -3.84 15.03 -5.16
N GLY A 263 -3.10 14.68 -6.23
CA GLY A 263 -3.68 14.35 -7.53
C GLY A 263 -4.07 15.56 -8.37
N CYS A 264 -3.68 16.77 -7.97
CA CYS A 264 -3.94 17.98 -8.74
C CYS A 264 -2.94 18.12 -9.89
N ASP A 265 -3.43 18.35 -11.10
CA ASP A 265 -2.58 18.58 -12.27
C ASP A 265 -1.94 19.98 -12.21
N LEU A 266 -0.62 20.03 -12.23
CA LEU A 266 0.19 21.26 -12.17
C LEU A 266 0.33 21.97 -13.53
N GLY A 267 -0.32 21.46 -14.58
CA GLY A 267 -0.27 22.00 -15.93
C GLY A 267 1.02 21.65 -16.69
N GLY A 268 1.32 22.42 -17.73
CA GLY A 268 2.50 22.23 -18.58
C GLY A 268 2.38 21.09 -19.60
N GLU A 269 3.50 20.75 -20.25
CA GLU A 269 3.57 19.66 -21.23
C GLU A 269 3.30 18.28 -20.60
N ASP A 270 2.83 17.32 -21.40
CA ASP A 270 2.52 15.97 -20.93
C ASP A 270 3.77 15.24 -20.44
N LYS A 271 3.75 14.81 -19.19
CA LYS A 271 4.79 13.99 -18.58
C LYS A 271 4.21 12.60 -18.24
N PRO A 272 4.24 11.64 -19.18
CA PRO A 272 3.70 10.32 -18.93
C PRO A 272 4.47 9.54 -17.89
N ILE A 273 3.77 8.68 -17.18
CA ILE A 273 4.39 7.73 -16.24
C ILE A 273 5.16 6.64 -16.97
N CYS A 274 6.07 5.98 -16.23
CA CYS A 274 6.81 4.84 -16.74
C CYS A 274 5.90 3.65 -17.13
N ALA A 275 6.42 2.71 -17.94
CA ALA A 275 5.66 1.55 -18.41
C ALA A 275 5.08 0.67 -17.29
N GLY A 276 5.79 0.52 -16.17
CA GLY A 276 5.28 -0.20 -15.00
C GLY A 276 4.07 0.49 -14.38
N GLY A 277 4.13 1.82 -14.24
CA GLY A 277 2.99 2.64 -13.82
C GLY A 277 1.82 2.54 -14.79
N THR A 278 2.09 2.50 -16.10
CA THR A 278 1.04 2.30 -17.12
C THR A 278 0.31 0.98 -16.94
N ILE A 279 1.03 -0.13 -16.78
CA ILE A 279 0.43 -1.45 -16.59
C ILE A 279 -0.47 -1.47 -15.34
N ASN A 280 0.01 -0.89 -14.24
CA ASN A 280 -0.75 -0.81 -13.00
C ASN A 280 -2.05 -0.01 -13.22
N LYS A 281 -1.95 1.19 -13.82
CA LYS A 281 -3.12 2.06 -14.07
C LYS A 281 -4.12 1.48 -15.08
N LEU A 282 -3.65 0.76 -16.09
CA LEU A 282 -4.55 0.03 -16.99
C LEU A 282 -5.32 -1.07 -16.24
N THR A 283 -4.64 -1.81 -15.36
CA THR A 283 -5.29 -2.85 -14.55
C THR A 283 -6.28 -2.23 -13.55
N ASP A 284 -5.91 -1.10 -12.95
CA ASP A 284 -6.71 -0.35 -11.96
C ASP A 284 -8.05 0.16 -12.53
N THR A 285 -8.16 0.29 -13.86
CA THR A 285 -9.43 0.58 -14.56
C THR A 285 -10.57 -0.34 -14.14
N LEU A 286 -10.25 -1.62 -13.90
CA LEU A 286 -11.21 -2.68 -13.56
C LEU A 286 -11.22 -3.03 -12.06
N ASN A 287 -10.45 -2.33 -11.24
CA ASN A 287 -10.32 -2.58 -9.80
C ASN A 287 -11.53 -2.01 -8.99
N ALA A 288 -11.46 -2.02 -7.67
CA ALA A 288 -12.49 -1.49 -6.76
C ALA A 288 -13.87 -2.14 -6.92
N GLY A 289 -13.88 -3.42 -7.28
CA GLY A 289 -15.10 -4.21 -7.47
C GLY A 289 -15.79 -3.99 -8.83
N ILE A 290 -15.16 -3.26 -9.77
CA ILE A 290 -15.68 -3.12 -11.15
C ILE A 290 -15.71 -4.48 -11.86
N HIS A 291 -14.65 -5.28 -11.72
CA HIS A 291 -14.54 -6.59 -12.36
C HIS A 291 -14.08 -7.66 -11.37
N GLU A 292 -14.73 -8.82 -11.35
CA GLU A 292 -14.48 -9.87 -10.34
C GLU A 292 -13.07 -10.47 -10.36
N ASP A 293 -12.42 -10.49 -11.52
CA ASP A 293 -11.04 -11.01 -11.65
C ASP A 293 -9.96 -10.00 -11.26
N VAL A 294 -10.30 -8.74 -10.98
CA VAL A 294 -9.33 -7.67 -10.75
C VAL A 294 -9.39 -7.18 -9.32
N GLU A 295 -8.28 -7.36 -8.61
CA GLU A 295 -8.09 -6.88 -7.25
C GLU A 295 -6.63 -6.43 -7.12
N ILE A 296 -6.43 -5.16 -6.83
CA ILE A 296 -5.09 -4.60 -6.57
C ILE A 296 -4.97 -4.37 -5.06
N ILE A 297 -3.98 -5.04 -4.45
CA ILE A 297 -3.74 -5.01 -3.02
C ILE A 297 -2.67 -3.96 -2.72
N TYR A 298 -3.13 -2.85 -2.15
CA TYR A 298 -2.27 -1.78 -1.65
C TYR A 298 -1.85 -2.08 -0.21
N ILE A 299 -0.62 -2.60 -0.03
CA ILE A 299 -0.02 -2.75 1.29
C ILE A 299 0.61 -1.41 1.68
N THR A 300 0.11 -0.83 2.77
CA THR A 300 0.60 0.41 3.37
C THR A 300 0.95 0.16 4.83
N LYS A 301 1.55 1.16 5.49
CA LYS A 301 1.82 1.07 6.93
C LYS A 301 0.54 0.89 7.73
N GLU A 302 -0.52 1.57 7.31
CA GLU A 302 -1.83 1.57 7.97
C GLU A 302 -2.50 0.19 7.83
N THR A 303 -2.55 -0.36 6.61
CA THR A 303 -3.17 -1.69 6.38
C THR A 303 -2.36 -2.81 7.03
N ALA A 304 -1.03 -2.73 6.99
CA ALA A 304 -0.17 -3.65 7.73
C ALA A 304 -0.35 -3.51 9.26
N GLY A 305 -0.51 -2.29 9.77
CA GLY A 305 -0.82 -2.03 11.17
C GLY A 305 -2.15 -2.63 11.62
N GLU A 306 -3.20 -2.52 10.81
CA GLU A 306 -4.48 -3.19 11.07
C GLU A 306 -4.35 -4.72 11.03
N LYS A 307 -3.55 -5.27 10.11
CA LYS A 307 -3.27 -6.71 10.07
C LYS A 307 -2.51 -7.17 11.32
N LEU A 308 -1.54 -6.40 11.79
CA LEU A 308 -0.82 -6.68 13.04
C LEU A 308 -1.81 -6.76 14.22
N LYS A 309 -2.76 -5.82 14.31
CA LYS A 309 -3.82 -5.85 15.35
C LYS A 309 -4.66 -7.11 15.26
N ALA A 310 -5.11 -7.50 14.07
CA ALA A 310 -5.91 -8.70 13.88
C ALA A 310 -5.13 -9.97 14.25
N MET A 311 -3.90 -10.11 13.73
CA MET A 311 -3.02 -11.25 13.99
C MET A 311 -2.73 -11.41 15.50
N MET A 312 -2.45 -10.29 16.17
CA MET A 312 -2.18 -10.29 17.61
C MET A 312 -3.41 -10.70 18.42
N LYS A 313 -4.61 -10.20 18.10
CA LYS A 313 -5.87 -10.64 18.74
C LYS A 313 -6.12 -12.13 18.55
N GLU A 314 -5.90 -12.66 17.35
CA GLU A 314 -6.05 -14.09 17.06
C GLU A 314 -5.07 -14.94 17.86
N MET A 315 -3.80 -14.55 17.93
CA MET A 315 -2.78 -15.27 18.71
C MET A 315 -3.03 -15.21 20.21
N VAL A 316 -3.50 -14.08 20.75
CA VAL A 316 -3.92 -13.97 22.16
C VAL A 316 -5.06 -14.93 22.45
N VAL A 317 -6.09 -14.96 21.60
CA VAL A 317 -7.23 -15.88 21.78
C VAL A 317 -6.78 -17.33 21.74
N ALA A 318 -5.93 -17.70 20.78
CA ALA A 318 -5.38 -19.06 20.67
C ALA A 318 -4.54 -19.43 21.91
N PHE A 319 -3.66 -18.54 22.35
CA PHE A 319 -2.81 -18.74 23.51
C PHE A 319 -3.63 -18.97 24.79
N VAL A 320 -4.58 -18.07 25.08
CA VAL A 320 -5.42 -18.18 26.29
C VAL A 320 -6.27 -19.44 26.27
N LYS A 321 -6.84 -19.81 25.12
CA LYS A 321 -7.66 -21.03 24.99
C LYS A 321 -6.87 -22.32 25.23
N ASN A 322 -5.59 -22.34 24.83
CA ASN A 322 -4.73 -23.51 24.95
C ASN A 322 -3.92 -23.52 26.26
N SER A 323 -3.98 -22.46 27.07
CA SER A 323 -3.26 -22.36 28.34
C SER A 323 -3.94 -23.20 29.43
N SER A 324 -3.13 -23.88 30.24
CA SER A 324 -3.61 -24.55 31.46
C SER A 324 -4.12 -23.55 32.51
N GLN A 325 -3.80 -22.27 32.37
CA GLN A 325 -4.22 -21.17 33.25
C GLN A 325 -5.32 -20.30 32.63
N LYS A 326 -6.10 -20.85 31.67
CA LYS A 326 -7.15 -20.11 30.94
C LYS A 326 -8.01 -19.21 31.81
N GLU A 327 -8.60 -19.74 32.88
CA GLU A 327 -9.52 -18.99 33.75
C GLU A 327 -8.86 -17.83 34.50
N GLU A 328 -7.60 -18.03 34.93
CA GLU A 328 -6.81 -16.97 35.57
C GLU A 328 -6.49 -15.86 34.57
N LEU A 329 -6.04 -16.22 33.37
CA LEU A 329 -5.73 -15.25 32.31
C LEU A 329 -6.96 -14.46 31.86
N ILE A 330 -8.12 -15.11 31.70
CA ILE A 330 -9.38 -14.43 31.37
C ILE A 330 -9.75 -13.44 32.49
N THR A 331 -9.59 -13.81 33.76
CA THR A 331 -9.87 -12.91 34.88
C THR A 331 -8.94 -11.69 34.87
N GLN A 332 -7.65 -11.87 34.60
CA GLN A 332 -6.70 -10.76 34.48
C GLN A 332 -7.06 -9.82 33.33
N ILE A 333 -7.40 -10.37 32.15
CA ILE A 333 -7.86 -9.59 31.00
C ILE A 333 -9.12 -8.81 31.37
N ASN A 334 -10.13 -9.45 31.98
CA ASN A 334 -11.38 -8.82 32.35
C ASN A 334 -11.21 -7.64 33.32
N ASN A 335 -10.26 -7.74 34.26
CA ASN A 335 -9.94 -6.67 35.20
C ASN A 335 -9.33 -5.43 34.52
N SER A 336 -8.88 -5.54 33.27
CA SER A 336 -8.33 -4.44 32.49
C SER A 336 -9.34 -3.74 31.56
N LYS A 337 -10.63 -4.12 31.64
CA LYS A 337 -11.68 -3.58 30.79
C LYS A 337 -11.81 -2.06 30.94
N THR A 338 -11.82 -1.33 29.82
CA THR A 338 -12.06 0.11 29.82
C THR A 338 -13.53 0.45 30.02
N LEU A 339 -13.81 1.63 30.60
CA LEU A 339 -15.18 2.13 30.87
C LEU A 339 -15.77 2.94 29.71
N ASP A 340 -15.22 2.78 28.51
CA ASP A 340 -15.65 3.52 27.31
C ASP A 340 -16.96 2.98 26.73
N LYS A 341 -17.59 3.77 25.85
CA LYS A 341 -18.80 3.33 25.11
C LYS A 341 -18.57 2.06 24.29
N VAL A 342 -17.33 1.87 23.80
CA VAL A 342 -16.86 0.66 23.15
C VAL A 342 -15.74 0.12 24.03
N PRO A 343 -16.04 -0.86 24.91
CA PRO A 343 -15.04 -1.35 25.85
C PRO A 343 -13.90 -2.04 25.10
N THR A 344 -12.69 -1.86 25.63
CA THR A 344 -11.50 -2.61 25.20
C THR A 344 -10.86 -3.29 26.41
N TRP A 345 -10.08 -4.34 26.17
CA TRP A 345 -9.38 -5.07 27.23
C TRP A 345 -7.88 -5.06 26.93
N ASN A 346 -7.09 -4.55 27.87
CA ASN A 346 -5.63 -4.60 27.74
C ASN A 346 -5.16 -6.05 27.86
N ILE A 347 -4.08 -6.35 27.15
CA ILE A 347 -3.49 -7.69 27.15
C ILE A 347 -2.36 -7.70 28.18
N PRO A 348 -2.39 -8.60 29.18
CA PRO A 348 -1.32 -8.72 30.17
C PRO A 348 0.06 -8.93 29.52
N GLU A 349 1.09 -8.30 30.10
CA GLU A 349 2.48 -8.35 29.60
C GLU A 349 3.01 -9.79 29.50
N LEU A 350 2.61 -10.68 30.42
CA LEU A 350 2.96 -12.10 30.36
C LEU A 350 2.51 -12.76 29.05
N ILE A 351 1.30 -12.46 28.57
CA ILE A 351 0.77 -13.00 27.32
C ILE A 351 1.51 -12.38 26.13
N LEU A 352 1.74 -11.06 26.18
CA LEU A 352 2.47 -10.35 25.14
C LEU A 352 3.88 -10.96 24.94
N ASN A 353 4.63 -11.12 26.03
CA ASN A 353 5.98 -11.65 25.97
C ASN A 353 6.04 -13.07 25.38
N GLU A 354 5.04 -13.90 25.69
CA GLU A 354 5.00 -15.30 25.21
C GLU A 354 4.70 -15.39 23.70
N ILE A 355 3.78 -14.57 23.18
CA ILE A 355 3.40 -14.62 21.76
C ILE A 355 4.25 -13.70 20.86
N GLN A 356 5.03 -12.78 21.43
CA GLN A 356 5.73 -11.74 20.68
C GLN A 356 6.59 -12.29 19.53
N PHE A 357 7.36 -13.35 19.79
CA PHE A 357 8.24 -13.94 18.78
C PHE A 357 7.45 -14.49 17.59
N GLU A 358 6.36 -15.21 17.85
CA GLU A 358 5.52 -15.82 16.81
C GLU A 358 4.76 -14.77 16.00
N VAL A 359 4.20 -13.75 16.67
CA VAL A 359 3.55 -12.61 16.00
C VAL A 359 4.57 -11.87 15.14
N LYS A 360 5.76 -11.54 15.68
CA LYS A 360 6.81 -10.81 14.93
C LYS A 360 7.24 -11.59 13.71
N LYS A 361 7.53 -12.88 13.88
CA LYS A 361 7.93 -13.75 12.77
C LYS A 361 6.86 -13.79 11.69
N SER A 362 5.61 -14.07 12.05
CA SER A 362 4.50 -14.18 11.10
C SER A 362 4.25 -12.86 10.37
N PHE A 363 4.28 -11.74 11.09
CA PHE A 363 4.12 -10.40 10.52
C PHE A 363 5.26 -10.06 9.54
N PHE A 364 6.51 -10.33 9.91
CA PHE A 364 7.66 -10.06 9.05
C PHE A 364 7.64 -10.98 7.82
N ASP A 365 7.35 -12.27 7.99
CA ASP A 365 7.26 -13.21 6.87
C ASP A 365 6.21 -12.78 5.83
N GLU A 366 5.08 -12.23 6.29
CA GLU A 366 4.00 -11.75 5.41
C GLU A 366 4.37 -10.44 4.68
N PHE A 367 5.02 -9.49 5.35
CA PHE A 367 5.19 -8.12 4.82
C PHE A 367 6.61 -7.75 4.38
N GLN A 368 7.64 -8.56 4.64
CA GLN A 368 9.04 -8.27 4.28
C GLN A 368 9.29 -8.11 2.78
N SER A 369 8.45 -8.70 1.92
CA SER A 369 8.55 -8.49 0.48
C SER A 369 7.98 -7.15 0.03
N SER A 370 7.16 -6.49 0.85
CA SER A 370 6.33 -5.36 0.45
C SER A 370 6.66 -4.05 1.19
N LEU A 371 7.24 -4.14 2.38
CA LEU A 371 7.62 -2.99 3.21
C LEU A 371 9.11 -3.03 3.56
N MET A 372 9.70 -1.85 3.73
CA MET A 372 11.10 -1.74 4.14
C MET A 372 11.28 -2.22 5.59
N PRO A 373 12.42 -2.84 5.96
CA PRO A 373 12.65 -3.32 7.33
C PRO A 373 12.40 -2.28 8.42
N GLY A 374 12.81 -1.02 8.19
CA GLY A 374 12.55 0.06 9.14
C GLY A 374 11.06 0.39 9.33
N GLN A 375 10.25 0.27 8.28
CA GLN A 375 8.80 0.47 8.37
C GLN A 375 8.14 -0.69 9.13
N LEU A 376 8.60 -1.92 8.93
CA LEU A 376 8.09 -3.09 9.66
C LEU A 376 8.36 -2.96 11.16
N GLU A 377 9.57 -2.56 11.56
CA GLU A 377 9.90 -2.32 12.96
C GLU A 377 9.08 -1.17 13.56
N GLU A 378 8.87 -0.09 12.81
CA GLU A 378 8.01 1.04 13.23
C GLU A 378 6.55 0.63 13.43
N ILE A 379 6.00 -0.23 12.57
CA ILE A 379 4.64 -0.75 12.75
C ILE A 379 4.61 -1.71 13.92
N PHE A 380 5.59 -2.62 14.01
CA PHE A 380 5.67 -3.62 15.06
C PHE A 380 5.89 -3.01 16.45
N SER A 381 6.47 -1.81 16.57
CA SER A 381 6.57 -1.11 17.86
C SER A 381 5.21 -0.73 18.45
N GLN A 382 4.14 -0.78 17.66
CA GLN A 382 2.77 -0.58 18.13
C GLN A 382 2.21 -1.82 18.86
N TYR A 383 2.88 -2.96 18.78
CA TYR A 383 2.46 -4.26 19.32
C TYR A 383 1.98 -4.20 20.78
N GLU A 384 2.70 -3.48 21.64
CA GLU A 384 2.42 -3.39 23.09
C GLU A 384 1.15 -2.56 23.40
N PHE A 385 0.66 -1.76 22.45
CA PHE A 385 -0.50 -0.88 22.64
C PHE A 385 -1.80 -1.46 22.08
N ILE A 386 -1.77 -2.70 21.59
CA ILE A 386 -2.94 -3.35 21.01
C ILE A 386 -3.79 -3.94 22.14
N SER A 387 -5.10 -3.72 22.07
CA SER A 387 -6.09 -4.24 23.01
C SER A 387 -7.09 -5.16 22.29
N LEU A 388 -7.76 -6.01 23.06
CA LEU A 388 -8.86 -6.82 22.55
C LEU A 388 -10.12 -5.96 22.42
N ASP A 389 -10.83 -6.16 21.31
CA ASP A 389 -12.20 -5.68 21.16
C ASP A 389 -13.20 -6.68 21.77
N GLU A 390 -14.46 -6.29 21.84
CA GLU A 390 -15.53 -7.09 22.42
C GLU A 390 -15.69 -8.45 21.73
N ASP A 391 -15.57 -8.50 20.41
CA ASP A 391 -15.71 -9.74 19.63
C ASP A 391 -14.57 -10.71 19.94
N SER A 392 -13.34 -10.21 19.99
CA SER A 392 -12.15 -11.00 20.33
C SER A 392 -12.20 -11.49 21.79
N TYR A 393 -12.68 -10.65 22.71
CA TYR A 393 -12.86 -11.04 24.11
C TYR A 393 -13.93 -12.12 24.27
N LYS A 394 -15.10 -11.99 23.63
CA LYS A 394 -16.16 -13.02 23.65
C LYS A 394 -15.66 -14.38 23.19
N LYS A 395 -14.81 -14.40 22.16
CA LYS A 395 -14.17 -15.64 21.69
C LYS A 395 -13.39 -16.34 22.79
N LEU A 396 -12.80 -15.65 23.78
CA LEU A 396 -12.09 -16.29 24.90
C LEU A 396 -13.00 -17.20 25.73
N SER A 397 -14.24 -16.76 25.96
CA SER A 397 -15.24 -17.48 26.76
C SER A 397 -16.01 -18.56 25.99
N GLU A 398 -15.97 -18.54 24.66
CA GLU A 398 -16.59 -19.59 23.85
C GLU A 398 -15.85 -20.92 24.05
N GLU A 399 -16.48 -21.82 24.80
CA GLU A 399 -16.12 -23.24 24.79
C GLU A 399 -16.28 -23.74 23.36
N LYS A 400 -15.22 -24.34 22.79
CA LYS A 400 -15.40 -25.15 21.58
C LYS A 400 -16.45 -26.20 21.97
N PRO A 401 -17.61 -26.29 21.27
CA PRO A 401 -18.49 -27.42 21.50
C PRO A 401 -17.65 -28.69 21.35
N PRO A 402 -17.80 -29.67 22.26
CA PRO A 402 -17.05 -30.91 22.17
C PRO A 402 -17.22 -31.43 20.76
N PHE A 403 -16.10 -31.64 20.07
CA PHE A 403 -16.07 -32.26 18.76
C PHE A 403 -16.69 -33.63 18.97
N ASN A 404 -17.99 -33.78 18.69
CA ASN A 404 -18.64 -35.08 18.68
C ASN A 404 -17.84 -35.89 17.68
N HIS A 405 -17.12 -36.88 18.18
CA HIS A 405 -16.49 -37.91 17.38
C HIS A 405 -17.57 -38.42 16.42
N ILE A 406 -17.44 -38.08 15.14
CA ILE A 406 -18.13 -38.82 14.10
C ILE A 406 -17.48 -40.21 14.19
N THR A 407 -18.19 -41.13 14.84
CA THR A 407 -17.89 -42.54 14.77
C THR A 407 -18.00 -42.94 13.31
N GLU A 408 -16.88 -43.38 12.74
CA GLU A 408 -16.80 -44.06 11.45
C GLU A 408 -17.49 -45.43 11.56
N GLU A 409 -18.80 -45.44 11.73
CA GLU A 409 -19.65 -46.63 11.61
C GLU A 409 -20.98 -46.19 11.03
N ASP A 410 -21.05 -46.06 9.69
CA ASP A 410 -22.25 -46.32 8.86
C ASP A 410 -21.99 -45.92 7.40
N GLU A 411 -21.17 -46.69 6.69
CA GLU A 411 -21.19 -46.73 5.22
C GLU A 411 -20.94 -48.18 4.74
N LYS A 412 -21.88 -49.08 5.06
CA LYS A 412 -22.04 -50.36 4.35
C LYS A 412 -23.52 -50.77 4.34
N ALA A 413 -24.00 -51.07 3.12
CA ALA A 413 -25.37 -51.40 2.69
C ALA A 413 -26.16 -50.14 2.28
N GLU A 414 -26.71 -50.01 1.06
CA GLU A 414 -27.35 -51.01 0.21
C GLU A 414 -26.98 -50.86 -1.28
N ILE A 415 -26.76 -52.00 -1.93
CA ILE A 415 -26.80 -52.18 -3.39
C ILE A 415 -28.10 -52.93 -3.66
N ASP A 416 -29.03 -52.32 -4.41
CA ASP A 416 -30.09 -52.97 -5.18
C ASP A 416 -30.00 -52.34 -6.58
N GLU A 417 -29.36 -52.98 -7.56
CA GLU A 417 -29.88 -54.04 -8.42
C GLU A 417 -31.22 -53.69 -9.10
N VAL A 418 -31.15 -52.99 -10.24
CA VAL A 418 -32.13 -53.15 -11.33
C VAL A 418 -31.39 -53.15 -12.66
N SER A 419 -31.47 -54.29 -13.35
CA SER A 419 -30.98 -54.48 -14.71
C SER A 419 -32.15 -54.66 -15.69
N LEU A 420 -31.84 -54.37 -16.97
CA LEU A 420 -32.49 -54.81 -18.22
C LEU A 420 -33.69 -53.94 -18.71
N TYR A 421 -33.87 -53.59 -19.99
CA TYR A 421 -33.42 -54.18 -21.26
C TYR A 421 -33.33 -53.13 -22.40
N SER A 422 -32.25 -53.24 -23.20
CA SER A 422 -32.14 -53.14 -24.67
C SER A 422 -32.98 -52.16 -25.52
N ASN A 423 -32.32 -51.40 -26.41
CA ASN A 423 -32.31 -51.79 -27.83
C ASN A 423 -31.22 -51.09 -28.69
N THR A 424 -30.74 -51.86 -29.66
CA THR A 424 -29.59 -51.71 -30.57
C THR A 424 -29.85 -50.87 -31.82
N ASN A 425 -28.81 -50.24 -32.37
CA ASN A 425 -28.33 -50.31 -33.77
C ASN A 425 -27.24 -49.22 -33.98
N ALA A 426 -25.95 -49.56 -34.04
CA ALA A 426 -25.19 -50.08 -35.19
C ALA A 426 -24.98 -49.05 -36.33
N PHE A 427 -23.77 -48.50 -36.41
CA PHE A 427 -23.02 -48.36 -37.67
C PHE A 427 -21.52 -48.14 -37.40
N TYR A 428 -20.71 -49.09 -37.85
CA TYR A 428 -19.25 -48.98 -37.95
C TYR A 428 -18.90 -48.40 -39.33
N GLN A 429 -17.88 -47.55 -39.41
CA GLN A 429 -17.03 -47.51 -40.60
C GLN A 429 -15.58 -47.20 -40.22
N GLU A 430 -14.72 -48.17 -40.54
CA GLU A 430 -13.26 -48.16 -40.50
C GLU A 430 -12.67 -47.13 -41.48
N VAL A 431 -11.52 -46.54 -41.14
CA VAL A 431 -10.44 -46.32 -42.12
C VAL A 431 -9.08 -46.58 -41.45
N SER A 432 -8.33 -47.45 -42.11
CA SER A 432 -7.05 -48.04 -41.74
C SER A 432 -5.83 -47.11 -41.91
N LEU A 433 -4.77 -47.48 -41.17
CA LEU A 433 -3.36 -47.17 -41.40
C LEU A 433 -2.85 -47.78 -42.71
N GLU A 434 -1.97 -47.07 -43.41
CA GLU A 434 -0.95 -47.66 -44.29
C GLU A 434 0.37 -46.86 -44.20
N ALA A 435 1.47 -47.60 -44.28
CA ALA A 435 2.85 -47.16 -44.13
C ALA A 435 3.62 -47.39 -45.45
N ALA A 436 4.78 -46.71 -45.59
CA ALA A 436 6.05 -47.13 -46.25
C ALA A 436 6.74 -45.90 -46.91
N ALA A 437 7.97 -45.53 -46.50
CA ALA A 437 9.27 -45.90 -47.11
C ALA A 437 9.63 -44.98 -48.31
N THR A 438 10.83 -44.50 -48.65
CA THR A 438 12.23 -44.51 -48.18
C THR A 438 12.95 -43.62 -49.20
N GLU A 439 13.89 -42.72 -48.84
CA GLU A 439 15.05 -42.45 -49.72
C GLU A 439 16.22 -41.78 -48.98
N GLN A 440 17.41 -42.18 -49.44
CA GLN A 440 18.75 -42.01 -48.88
C GLN A 440 19.50 -40.80 -49.50
N ALA A 441 20.76 -40.65 -49.04
CA ALA A 441 21.91 -39.92 -49.62
C ALA A 441 22.02 -38.43 -49.23
N GLU A 442 23.17 -37.84 -48.89
CA GLU A 442 24.57 -38.28 -48.84
C GLU A 442 25.39 -37.23 -48.05
N LEU A 443 26.46 -37.66 -47.39
CA LEU A 443 27.54 -36.86 -46.78
C LEU A 443 28.54 -36.37 -47.85
N PRO A 444 29.32 -35.30 -47.59
CA PRO A 444 30.73 -35.49 -47.23
C PRO A 444 31.21 -34.50 -46.14
N ALA A 445 31.91 -34.94 -45.08
CA ALA A 445 33.33 -35.27 -44.96
C ALA A 445 34.29 -34.05 -44.83
N GLN A 446 34.74 -33.85 -43.58
CA GLN A 446 36.10 -33.52 -43.09
C GLN A 446 36.93 -32.38 -43.71
N ILE A 447 37.32 -31.41 -42.86
CA ILE A 447 38.70 -30.92 -42.78
C ILE A 447 39.14 -30.79 -41.31
N ASN A 448 40.32 -31.34 -41.06
CA ASN A 448 41.10 -31.44 -39.84
C ASN A 448 42.14 -30.30 -39.82
N ARG A 449 42.41 -29.65 -38.68
CA ARG A 449 43.74 -29.08 -38.37
C ARG A 449 43.93 -28.75 -36.89
N GLN A 450 45.08 -29.22 -36.41
CA GLN A 450 45.59 -29.23 -35.05
C GLN A 450 46.17 -27.88 -34.58
N SER A 451 46.27 -27.80 -33.25
CA SER A 451 47.38 -27.27 -32.42
C SER A 451 47.68 -25.77 -32.40
N GLN A 452 47.67 -25.19 -31.19
CA GLN A 452 48.91 -24.86 -30.47
C GLN A 452 48.65 -24.56 -28.97
N LEU A 453 49.43 -25.25 -28.12
CA LEU A 453 49.66 -24.97 -26.70
C LEU A 453 50.39 -23.63 -26.50
N LYS A 454 50.16 -22.98 -25.36
CA LYS A 454 51.21 -22.26 -24.61
C LYS A 454 50.96 -22.35 -23.09
N ASP A 455 51.97 -22.90 -22.42
CA ASP A 455 52.17 -23.01 -20.97
C ASP A 455 52.44 -21.66 -20.30
N TYR A 456 52.17 -21.56 -18.98
CA TYR A 456 53.02 -20.98 -17.92
C TYR A 456 52.35 -21.16 -16.52
N PRO A 457 53.08 -21.08 -15.38
CA PRO A 457 53.29 -22.20 -14.46
C PRO A 457 52.65 -22.02 -13.06
N PRO A 458 52.79 -22.99 -12.13
CA PRO A 458 52.07 -22.99 -10.85
C PRO A 458 52.90 -22.39 -9.71
N SER A 459 52.23 -21.70 -8.78
CA SER A 459 52.80 -21.36 -7.47
C SER A 459 52.00 -22.01 -6.34
N SER A 460 52.77 -22.62 -5.45
CA SER A 460 52.43 -23.53 -4.37
C SER A 460 51.86 -22.90 -3.11
N ARG A 461 50.92 -23.65 -2.50
CA ARG A 461 50.67 -23.93 -1.07
C ARG A 461 51.23 -22.98 0.01
N GLY A 462 50.33 -22.53 0.87
CA GLY A 462 50.58 -22.18 2.27
C GLY A 462 49.26 -22.16 3.05
N SER A 463 49.06 -23.15 3.91
CA SER A 463 47.88 -23.38 4.75
C SER A 463 47.89 -22.52 6.02
N SER A 464 46.78 -21.90 6.39
CA SER A 464 46.39 -21.78 7.80
C SER A 464 44.87 -21.58 7.99
N PHE A 465 44.37 -22.43 8.85
CA PHE A 465 43.06 -22.57 9.49
C PHE A 465 42.51 -21.28 10.17
N ILE A 466 41.17 -21.24 10.33
CA ILE A 466 40.32 -20.37 11.18
C ILE A 466 39.88 -19.00 10.60
N ALA A 467 38.63 -18.94 10.14
CA ALA A 467 37.60 -17.92 10.41
C ALA A 467 36.56 -17.88 9.27
N GLY A 468 35.34 -18.36 9.51
CA GLY A 468 34.28 -18.41 8.50
C GLY A 468 32.94 -17.95 9.05
N ILE A 469 32.75 -16.63 9.19
CA ILE A 469 31.45 -15.97 9.26
C ILE A 469 31.57 -14.64 8.48
N TYR A 470 30.59 -14.34 7.62
CA TYR A 470 30.35 -13.12 6.83
C TYR A 470 31.09 -12.93 5.48
N ARG A 471 30.35 -13.15 4.38
CA ARG A 471 30.12 -12.19 3.26
C ARG A 471 29.15 -12.85 2.27
N LEU A 472 27.87 -12.47 2.26
CA LEU A 472 27.24 -11.32 1.57
C LEU A 472 27.35 -11.34 0.04
N PHE A 473 26.16 -11.42 -0.55
CA PHE A 473 25.80 -11.32 -1.95
C PHE A 473 26.35 -10.05 -2.60
N SER A 474 27.09 -10.21 -3.69
CA SER A 474 27.43 -9.15 -4.64
C SER A 474 26.91 -9.54 -6.02
N ALA A 475 25.64 -9.25 -6.29
CA ALA A 475 25.09 -9.06 -7.63
C ALA A 475 23.59 -8.77 -7.48
N PHE A 476 23.19 -7.51 -7.64
CA PHE A 476 21.97 -7.03 -8.30
C PHE A 476 21.78 -5.57 -7.92
N ASN A 477 22.21 -4.69 -8.81
CA ASN A 477 21.90 -3.26 -8.78
C ASN A 477 21.51 -2.85 -10.20
N PRO A 478 20.27 -2.41 -10.43
CA PRO A 478 20.05 -1.45 -11.49
C PRO A 478 19.13 -0.32 -11.01
N SER A 479 19.71 0.79 -10.57
CA SER A 479 19.07 2.11 -10.64
C SER A 479 19.93 3.02 -11.54
N SER A 480 19.42 3.26 -12.74
CA SER A 480 19.97 4.26 -13.66
C SER A 480 19.57 5.64 -13.17
N VAL A 481 20.55 6.37 -12.64
CA VAL A 481 20.47 7.82 -12.40
C VAL A 481 20.62 8.50 -13.76
N CYS A 482 19.57 9.16 -14.24
CA CYS A 482 19.68 10.13 -15.33
C CYS A 482 20.40 11.38 -14.77
N GLN A 483 21.69 11.52 -15.07
CA GLN A 483 22.39 12.80 -14.97
C GLN A 483 22.07 13.61 -16.23
N VAL A 484 21.47 14.78 -16.04
CA VAL A 484 21.37 15.83 -17.06
C VAL A 484 22.60 16.72 -16.87
N GLU A 485 23.55 16.65 -17.80
CA GLU A 485 24.65 17.61 -17.91
C GLU A 485 24.10 18.90 -18.56
N GLU A 486 24.24 20.02 -17.83
CA GLU A 486 24.03 21.37 -18.33
C GLU A 486 25.30 21.84 -19.08
N ASP A 487 25.20 21.97 -20.40
CA ASP A 487 26.19 22.70 -21.21
C ASP A 487 25.85 24.21 -21.23
N LEU A 488 26.66 24.99 -20.50
CA LEU A 488 26.69 26.45 -20.60
C LEU A 488 27.53 26.91 -21.81
N PRO A 489 27.10 27.92 -22.59
CA PRO A 489 27.87 28.40 -23.74
C PRO A 489 29.07 29.27 -23.34
N ARG A 490 30.22 28.93 -23.91
CA ARG A 490 31.50 29.65 -23.79
C ARG A 490 31.44 31.03 -24.44
N ALA A 491 31.96 32.01 -23.70
CA ALA A 491 32.23 33.37 -24.16
C ALA A 491 33.27 33.40 -25.29
N TYR A 492 32.98 34.15 -26.35
CA TYR A 492 33.95 34.58 -27.36
C TYR A 492 34.61 35.89 -26.93
N ARG A 493 35.95 35.89 -26.86
CA ARG A 493 36.81 37.07 -26.89
C ARG A 493 37.94 36.78 -27.88
N ASN A 494 38.06 37.60 -28.92
CA ASN A 494 39.29 38.16 -29.49
C ASN A 494 38.91 39.03 -30.71
N SER A 495 39.13 40.35 -30.66
CA SER A 495 40.36 41.05 -31.08
C SER A 495 40.46 41.25 -32.59
N ASN A 496 39.81 42.30 -33.11
CA ASN A 496 40.38 43.38 -33.93
C ASN A 496 39.31 44.40 -34.29
#